data_AF-A0A453NMB3-F1
#
_entry.id   AF-A0A453NMB3-F1
#
_cell.length_a   1.000
_cell.length_b   1.000
_cell.length_c   1.000
_cell.angle_alpha   90.00
_cell.angle_beta   90.00
_cell.angle_gamma   90.00
#
_symmetry.space_group_name_H-M   'P 1'
#
loop_
_entity.id
_entity.type
_entity.pdbx_description
1 polymer ?
#
loop_
_entity_poly.entity_id
_entity_poly.type
_entity_poly.pdbx_seq_one_letter_code
_entity_poly.pdbx_strand_id
1 'polypeptide(L)'
;MQDDFVKNLLKGELAMEFSDIEDDLIKLSLEWRAEFVEIRHQVYTYSDCLRSLLKDESQKGHLKVLITELETEGFFDTDNASIDWEKERFSELGNQFCGKVFAGHSLPKHFVIRGIMDYRSILSLKDRSQPDAFRFVVGRVCDRWIERCEAVLTSIHLQLYRCLNSHKMSGGKWKSIVKCIIKKHSCHYLFIYLVFVLYVSPVLDGDTIP
;
A
#
# COMPACT_ATOMS: atom_id res chain seq x y z
N MET A 1 19.29 11.33 -21.25
CA MET A 1 20.08 12.33 -20.50
C MET A 1 20.29 11.96 -19.02
N GLN A 2 19.54 11.02 -18.44
CA GLN A 2 19.71 10.56 -17.05
C GLN A 2 20.79 9.46 -16.88
N ASP A 3 21.09 8.71 -17.94
CA ASP A 3 22.08 7.61 -17.95
C ASP A 3 23.54 8.08 -17.84
N ASP A 4 23.85 9.25 -18.38
CA ASP A 4 25.22 9.79 -18.37
C ASP A 4 25.66 10.31 -17.01
N PHE A 5 24.71 10.67 -16.13
CA PHE A 5 25.03 11.13 -14.78
C PHE A 5 25.51 9.97 -13.91
N VAL A 6 24.83 8.82 -13.99
CA VAL A 6 25.21 7.59 -13.28
C VAL A 6 26.55 7.08 -13.82
N LYS A 7 26.73 7.03 -15.13
CA LYS A 7 27.99 6.57 -15.76
C LYS A 7 29.19 7.46 -15.46
N ASN A 8 29.01 8.77 -15.31
CA ASN A 8 30.11 9.68 -15.00
C ASN A 8 30.46 9.73 -13.51
N LEU A 9 29.53 9.39 -12.60
CA LEU A 9 29.80 9.28 -11.16
C LEU A 9 30.73 8.09 -10.83
N LEU A 10 30.79 7.09 -11.72
CA LEU A 10 31.43 5.80 -11.48
C LEU A 10 32.83 5.65 -12.09
N LYS A 11 33.34 6.65 -12.82
CA LYS A 11 34.60 6.53 -13.59
C LYS A 11 35.93 6.63 -12.80
N GLY A 12 35.96 6.33 -11.50
CA GLY A 12 37.17 6.37 -10.66
C GLY A 12 37.59 4.99 -10.12
N GLU A 13 38.66 4.90 -9.32
CA GLU A 13 39.10 3.69 -8.61
C GLU A 13 37.97 2.96 -7.82
N LEU A 14 36.88 3.68 -7.52
CA LEU A 14 35.62 3.15 -6.99
C LEU A 14 34.84 2.20 -7.92
N ALA A 15 34.94 2.31 -9.26
CA ALA A 15 34.24 1.41 -10.18
C ALA A 15 34.69 -0.06 -10.04
N MET A 16 35.98 -0.28 -9.74
CA MET A 16 36.53 -1.64 -9.65
C MET A 16 36.19 -2.34 -8.33
N GLU A 17 36.00 -1.61 -7.22
CA GLU A 17 35.62 -2.23 -5.95
C GLU A 17 34.12 -2.54 -5.86
N PHE A 18 33.30 -1.89 -6.69
CA PHE A 18 31.84 -1.92 -6.62
C PHE A 18 31.16 -2.63 -7.80
N SER A 19 31.87 -3.01 -8.87
CA SER A 19 31.29 -3.64 -10.07
C SER A 19 30.29 -4.76 -9.80
N ASP A 20 30.61 -5.66 -8.86
CA ASP A 20 29.78 -6.84 -8.56
C ASP A 20 28.58 -6.54 -7.65
N ILE A 21 28.54 -5.37 -7.01
CA ILE A 21 27.47 -4.94 -6.09
C ILE A 21 26.62 -3.85 -6.72
N GLU A 22 27.21 -3.11 -7.65
CA GLU A 22 26.58 -2.08 -8.44
C GLU A 22 25.41 -2.65 -9.24
N ASP A 23 25.60 -3.76 -9.94
CA ASP A 23 24.52 -4.38 -10.73
C ASP A 23 23.37 -4.89 -9.84
N ASP A 24 23.67 -5.56 -8.73
CA ASP A 24 22.65 -6.03 -7.77
C ASP A 24 21.91 -4.86 -7.10
N LEU A 25 22.62 -3.81 -6.70
CA LEU A 25 22.04 -2.60 -6.11
C LEU A 25 21.19 -1.81 -7.10
N ILE A 26 21.67 -1.67 -8.34
CA ILE A 26 20.93 -1.01 -9.41
C ILE A 26 19.66 -1.81 -9.69
N LYS A 27 19.76 -3.14 -9.83
CA LYS A 27 18.61 -4.01 -10.04
C LYS A 27 17.58 -3.87 -8.92
N LEU A 28 18.00 -3.97 -7.66
CA LEU A 28 17.11 -3.82 -6.51
C LEU A 28 16.48 -2.42 -6.42
N SER A 29 17.26 -1.37 -6.70
CA SER A 29 16.76 0.01 -6.76
C SER A 29 15.69 0.15 -7.84
N LEU A 30 15.88 -0.48 -9.01
CA LEU A 30 14.91 -0.47 -10.10
C LEU A 30 13.66 -1.29 -9.77
N GLU A 31 13.80 -2.49 -9.20
CA GLU A 31 12.68 -3.33 -8.75
C GLU A 31 11.83 -2.61 -7.72
N TRP A 32 12.45 -1.99 -6.71
CA TRP A 32 11.75 -1.20 -5.69
C TRP A 32 11.07 0.03 -6.26
N ARG A 33 11.68 0.72 -7.22
CA ARG A 33 11.05 1.87 -7.89
C ARG A 33 9.84 1.42 -8.71
N ALA A 34 9.94 0.29 -9.41
CA ALA A 34 8.81 -0.28 -10.15
C ALA A 34 7.67 -0.65 -9.20
N GLU A 35 7.97 -1.33 -8.09
CA GLU A 35 6.98 -1.66 -7.06
C GLU A 35 6.36 -0.42 -6.42
N PHE A 36 7.16 0.59 -6.07
CA PHE A 36 6.64 1.84 -5.52
C PHE A 36 5.71 2.56 -6.50
N VAL A 37 6.08 2.60 -7.78
CA VAL A 37 5.24 3.18 -8.83
C VAL A 37 3.92 2.41 -8.92
N GLU A 38 3.96 1.08 -8.86
CA GLU A 38 2.78 0.22 -8.88
C GLU A 38 1.88 0.43 -7.66
N ILE A 39 2.44 0.42 -6.44
CA ILE A 39 1.70 0.69 -5.20
C ILE A 39 1.04 2.06 -5.29
N ARG A 40 1.79 3.08 -5.70
CA ARG A 40 1.28 4.45 -5.81
C ARG A 40 0.15 4.54 -6.85
N HIS A 41 0.31 3.85 -7.98
CA HIS A 41 -0.73 3.75 -8.99
C HIS A 41 -2.00 3.11 -8.41
N GLN A 42 -1.87 1.96 -7.76
CA GLN A 42 -3.00 1.24 -7.14
C GLN A 42 -3.73 2.09 -6.10
N VAL A 43 -3.00 2.79 -5.22
CA VAL A 43 -3.58 3.65 -4.18
C VAL A 43 -4.32 4.84 -4.78
N TYR A 44 -3.77 5.49 -5.80
CA TYR A 44 -4.46 6.59 -6.47
C TYR A 44 -5.68 6.11 -7.25
N THR A 45 -5.56 5.03 -8.00
CA THR A 45 -6.70 4.41 -8.69
C THR A 45 -7.80 4.04 -7.71
N TYR A 46 -7.47 3.41 -6.58
CA TYR A 46 -8.42 3.11 -5.52
C TYR A 46 -9.15 4.35 -4.99
N SER A 47 -8.38 5.39 -4.61
CA SER A 47 -8.93 6.65 -4.11
C SER A 47 -9.85 7.30 -5.14
N ASP A 48 -9.42 7.37 -6.40
CA ASP A 48 -10.16 8.05 -7.46
C ASP A 48 -11.45 7.32 -7.83
N CYS A 49 -11.41 5.99 -7.91
CA CYS A 49 -12.60 5.15 -8.09
C CYS A 49 -13.64 5.40 -6.99
N LEU A 50 -13.23 5.39 -5.72
CA LEU A 50 -14.16 5.67 -4.62
C LEU A 50 -14.66 7.13 -4.64
N ARG A 51 -13.80 8.08 -5.02
CA ARG A 51 -14.18 9.49 -5.13
C ARG A 51 -15.20 9.72 -6.24
N SER A 52 -15.10 9.02 -7.37
CA SER A 52 -16.07 9.14 -8.46
C SER A 52 -17.46 8.66 -8.07
N LEU A 53 -17.57 7.65 -7.19
CA LEU A 53 -18.86 7.21 -6.66
C LEU A 53 -19.62 8.32 -5.95
N LEU A 54 -18.90 9.24 -5.32
CA LEU A 54 -19.50 10.35 -4.58
C LEU A 54 -20.12 11.40 -5.49
N LYS A 55 -19.91 11.31 -6.80
CA LYS A 55 -20.48 12.22 -7.80
C LYS A 55 -21.66 11.60 -8.55
N ASP A 56 -21.78 10.27 -8.56
CA ASP A 56 -22.83 9.56 -9.29
C ASP A 56 -23.95 9.08 -8.35
N GLU A 57 -25.05 9.85 -8.28
CA GLU A 57 -26.21 9.52 -7.43
C GLU A 57 -26.87 8.19 -7.80
N SER A 58 -26.84 7.78 -9.07
CA SER A 58 -27.46 6.54 -9.52
C SER A 58 -26.69 5.31 -9.02
N GLN A 59 -25.35 5.39 -9.02
CA GLN A 59 -24.51 4.33 -8.50
C GLN A 59 -24.58 4.23 -6.98
N LYS A 60 -24.75 5.36 -6.26
CA LYS A 60 -24.90 5.35 -4.80
C LYS A 60 -26.09 4.53 -4.33
N GLY A 61 -27.22 4.61 -5.03
CA GLY A 61 -28.41 3.83 -4.68
C GLY A 61 -28.13 2.32 -4.72
N HIS A 62 -27.56 1.85 -5.82
CA HIS A 62 -27.20 0.43 -5.98
C HIS A 62 -26.14 -0.04 -4.98
N LEU A 63 -25.12 0.78 -4.72
CA LEU A 63 -24.07 0.43 -3.77
C LEU A 63 -24.58 0.40 -2.33
N LYS A 64 -25.51 1.28 -1.95
CA LYS A 64 -26.17 1.21 -0.64
C LYS A 64 -26.90 -0.12 -0.45
N VAL A 65 -27.64 -0.57 -1.46
CA VAL A 65 -28.31 -1.88 -1.44
C VAL A 65 -27.28 -2.99 -1.25
N LEU A 66 -26.19 -2.96 -2.01
CA LEU A 66 -25.11 -3.95 -1.90
C LEU A 66 -24.47 -3.97 -0.50
N ILE A 67 -24.23 -2.81 0.11
CA ILE A 67 -23.75 -2.72 1.50
C ILE A 67 -24.76 -3.33 2.48
N THR A 68 -26.05 -3.04 2.33
CA THR A 68 -27.10 -3.63 3.19
C THR A 68 -27.21 -5.14 3.02
N GLU A 69 -27.03 -5.68 1.80
CA GLU A 69 -26.96 -7.12 1.57
C GLU A 69 -25.75 -7.73 2.27
N LEU A 70 -24.56 -7.11 2.15
CA LEU A 70 -23.37 -7.55 2.88
C LEU A 70 -23.57 -7.52 4.41
N GLU A 71 -24.25 -6.49 4.94
CA GLU A 71 -24.63 -6.42 6.36
C GLU A 71 -25.56 -7.55 6.77
N THR A 72 -26.58 -7.84 5.96
CA THR A 72 -27.54 -8.93 6.22
C THR A 72 -26.85 -10.30 6.20
N GLU A 73 -25.85 -10.45 5.34
CA GLU A 73 -25.00 -11.64 5.25
C GLU A 73 -23.95 -11.72 6.38
N GLY A 74 -23.88 -10.74 7.29
CA GLY A 74 -22.93 -10.73 8.41
C GLY A 74 -21.49 -10.39 8.01
N PHE A 75 -21.25 -9.85 6.81
CA PHE A 75 -19.88 -9.57 6.31
C PHE A 75 -19.05 -8.68 7.24
N PHE A 76 -19.72 -7.82 8.01
CA PHE A 76 -19.07 -6.86 8.91
C PHE A 76 -18.97 -7.34 10.35
N ASP A 77 -19.50 -8.52 10.67
CA ASP A 77 -19.52 -9.08 12.03
C ASP A 77 -18.24 -9.88 12.30
N THR A 78 -17.09 -9.21 12.25
CA THR A 78 -15.76 -9.85 12.29
C THR A 78 -15.48 -10.68 13.55
N ASP A 79 -16.18 -10.39 14.65
CA ASP A 79 -16.04 -11.10 15.93
C ASP A 79 -16.87 -12.39 16.00
N ASN A 80 -17.74 -12.62 15.01
CA ASN A 80 -18.56 -13.81 14.96
C ASN A 80 -17.77 -14.99 14.38
N ALA A 81 -17.23 -15.83 15.26
CA ALA A 81 -16.48 -17.03 14.90
C ALA A 81 -17.27 -18.08 14.11
N SER A 82 -18.60 -17.95 14.01
CA SER A 82 -19.46 -18.88 13.24
C SER A 82 -19.65 -18.50 11.77
N ILE A 83 -19.10 -17.37 11.33
CA ILE A 83 -19.22 -16.93 9.94
C ILE A 83 -18.40 -17.84 9.02
N ASP A 84 -19.07 -18.36 8.00
CA ASP A 84 -18.41 -18.96 6.85
C ASP A 84 -17.92 -17.86 5.90
N TRP A 85 -16.63 -17.53 6.01
CA TRP A 85 -15.97 -16.54 5.15
C TRP A 85 -15.80 -17.01 3.70
N GLU A 86 -15.90 -18.32 3.45
CA GLU A 86 -15.78 -18.92 2.12
C GLU A 86 -17.11 -19.05 1.40
N LYS A 87 -18.22 -18.59 2.02
CA LYS A 87 -19.54 -18.69 1.38
C LYS A 87 -19.57 -17.93 0.06
N GLU A 88 -20.18 -18.56 -0.94
CA GLU A 88 -20.23 -18.06 -2.32
C GLU A 88 -20.82 -16.65 -2.41
N ARG A 89 -21.80 -16.34 -1.54
CA ARG A 89 -22.49 -15.05 -1.51
C ARG A 89 -21.55 -13.87 -1.25
N PHE A 90 -20.53 -14.03 -0.40
CA PHE A 90 -19.54 -12.96 -0.17
C PHE A 90 -18.70 -12.69 -1.41
N SER A 91 -18.31 -13.75 -2.12
CA SER A 91 -17.59 -13.63 -3.39
C SER A 91 -18.46 -12.96 -4.46
N GLU A 92 -19.73 -13.32 -4.56
CA GLU A 92 -20.68 -12.71 -5.49
C GLU A 92 -20.84 -11.21 -5.22
N LEU A 93 -21.15 -10.82 -3.99
CA LEU A 93 -21.34 -9.42 -3.60
C LEU A 93 -20.04 -8.61 -3.75
N GLY A 94 -18.89 -9.19 -3.40
CA GLY A 94 -17.58 -8.59 -3.62
C GLY A 94 -17.29 -8.36 -5.11
N ASN A 95 -17.61 -9.32 -5.98
CA ASN A 95 -17.44 -9.18 -7.43
C ASN A 95 -18.37 -8.11 -8.01
N GLN A 96 -19.62 -8.04 -7.54
CA GLN A 96 -20.55 -6.99 -7.94
C GLN A 96 -20.06 -5.60 -7.53
N PHE A 97 -19.53 -5.45 -6.32
CA PHE A 97 -18.92 -4.20 -5.87
C PHE A 97 -17.72 -3.85 -6.75
N CYS A 98 -16.82 -4.82 -6.99
CA CYS A 98 -15.65 -4.63 -7.84
C CYS A 98 -16.03 -4.18 -9.25
N GLY A 99 -17.01 -4.83 -9.87
CA GLY A 99 -17.49 -4.51 -11.21
C GLY A 99 -18.19 -3.16 -11.31
N LYS A 100 -18.71 -2.61 -10.20
CA LYS A 100 -19.32 -1.26 -10.16
C LYS A 100 -18.30 -0.16 -9.88
N VAL A 101 -17.38 -0.42 -8.96
CA VAL A 101 -16.47 0.62 -8.42
C VAL A 101 -15.14 0.65 -9.14
N PHE A 102 -14.59 -0.51 -9.47
CA PHE A 102 -13.24 -0.67 -10.02
C PHE A 102 -13.26 -1.19 -11.46
N ALA A 103 -14.37 -0.99 -12.18
CA ALA A 103 -14.51 -1.41 -13.57
C ALA A 103 -13.37 -0.85 -14.43
N GLY A 104 -12.71 -1.73 -15.20
CA GLY A 104 -11.60 -1.34 -16.08
C GLY A 104 -10.26 -1.16 -15.36
N HIS A 105 -10.19 -1.39 -14.04
CA HIS A 105 -8.96 -1.34 -13.27
C HIS A 105 -8.60 -2.72 -12.71
N SER A 106 -7.33 -3.10 -12.81
CA SER A 106 -6.82 -4.37 -12.28
C SER A 106 -6.29 -4.19 -10.86
N LEU A 107 -7.16 -3.83 -9.92
CA LEU A 107 -6.77 -3.69 -8.51
C LEU A 107 -6.74 -5.07 -7.81
N PRO A 108 -5.77 -5.31 -6.91
CA PRO A 108 -5.78 -6.48 -6.05
C PRO A 108 -7.08 -6.64 -5.26
N LYS A 109 -7.51 -7.88 -5.01
CA LYS A 109 -8.77 -8.19 -4.29
C LYS A 109 -8.90 -7.51 -2.92
N HIS A 110 -7.80 -7.25 -2.23
CA HIS A 110 -7.84 -6.59 -0.92
C HIS A 110 -8.38 -5.14 -1.01
N PHE A 111 -8.23 -4.46 -2.15
CA PHE A 111 -8.84 -3.15 -2.37
C PHE A 111 -10.37 -3.23 -2.51
N VAL A 112 -10.91 -4.36 -2.95
CA VAL A 112 -12.36 -4.58 -3.01
C VAL A 112 -12.93 -4.65 -1.61
N ILE A 113 -12.34 -5.48 -0.74
CA ILE A 113 -12.74 -5.62 0.67
C ILE A 113 -12.62 -4.27 1.37
N ARG A 114 -11.47 -3.60 1.22
CA ARG A 114 -11.24 -2.27 1.79
C ARG A 114 -12.25 -1.24 1.28
N GLY A 115 -12.54 -1.24 -0.02
CA GLY A 115 -13.50 -0.33 -0.63
C GLY A 115 -14.91 -0.52 -0.08
N ILE A 116 -15.34 -1.75 0.16
CA ILE A 116 -16.62 -2.07 0.82
C ILE A 116 -16.64 -1.47 2.24
N MET A 117 -15.61 -1.70 3.04
CA MET A 117 -15.51 -1.19 4.41
C MET A 117 -15.49 0.34 4.45
N ASP A 118 -14.65 0.96 3.63
CA ASP A 118 -14.51 2.41 3.58
C ASP A 118 -15.80 3.07 3.06
N TYR A 119 -16.46 2.48 2.05
CA TYR A 119 -17.74 3.00 1.57
C TYR A 119 -18.84 2.91 2.63
N ARG A 120 -18.93 1.80 3.36
CA ARG A 120 -19.82 1.68 4.53
C ARG A 120 -19.52 2.76 5.57
N SER A 121 -18.25 2.95 5.94
CA SER A 121 -17.86 3.98 6.91
C SER A 121 -18.23 5.39 6.44
N ILE A 122 -18.10 5.70 5.14
CA ILE A 122 -18.55 6.98 4.57
C ILE A 122 -20.06 7.14 4.74
N LEU A 123 -20.85 6.09 4.47
CA LEU A 123 -22.31 6.12 4.64
C LEU A 123 -22.75 6.33 6.09
N SER A 124 -21.97 5.83 7.06
CA SER A 124 -22.26 5.97 8.49
C SER A 124 -21.99 7.37 9.05
N LEU A 125 -21.16 8.19 8.39
CA LEU A 125 -20.80 9.54 8.83
C LEU A 125 -21.88 10.58 8.44
N LYS A 126 -23.00 10.58 9.17
CA LYS A 126 -24.16 11.46 8.92
C LYS A 126 -23.92 12.94 9.27
N ASP A 127 -22.91 13.23 10.07
CA ASP A 127 -22.56 14.57 10.56
C ASP A 127 -21.68 15.36 9.58
N ARG A 128 -21.28 14.75 8.44
CA ARG A 128 -20.30 15.31 7.51
C ARG A 128 -20.84 15.42 6.09
N SER A 129 -20.30 16.38 5.34
CA SER A 129 -20.46 16.39 3.90
C SER A 129 -19.79 15.14 3.29
N GLN A 130 -20.29 14.65 2.15
CA GLN A 130 -19.67 13.49 1.50
C GLN A 130 -18.19 13.68 1.14
N PRO A 131 -17.75 14.85 0.61
CA PRO A 131 -16.33 15.12 0.42
C PRO A 131 -15.50 15.03 1.71
N ASP A 132 -16.04 15.53 2.82
CA ASP A 132 -15.34 15.49 4.12
C ASP A 132 -15.28 14.07 4.68
N ALA A 133 -16.38 13.32 4.60
CA ALA A 133 -16.43 11.91 4.98
C ALA A 133 -15.41 11.09 4.17
N PHE A 134 -15.34 11.32 2.85
CA PHE A 134 -14.34 10.69 1.99
C PHE A 134 -12.91 11.06 2.39
N ARG A 135 -12.64 12.35 2.59
CA ARG A 135 -11.30 12.80 3.03
C ARG A 135 -10.92 12.15 4.35
N PHE A 136 -11.87 12.01 5.27
CA PHE A 136 -11.68 11.42 6.59
C PHE A 136 -11.36 9.93 6.51
N VAL A 137 -12.14 9.15 5.75
CA VAL A 137 -12.07 7.68 5.67
C VAL A 137 -11.01 7.20 4.68
N VAL A 138 -11.00 7.75 3.47
CA VAL A 138 -10.17 7.24 2.36
C VAL A 138 -8.95 8.14 2.14
N GLY A 139 -9.18 9.45 1.99
CA GLY A 139 -8.13 10.39 1.56
C GLY A 139 -6.90 10.38 2.48
N ARG A 140 -7.11 10.59 3.78
CA ARG A 140 -6.01 10.59 4.76
C ARG A 140 -5.34 9.22 4.93
N VAL A 141 -6.07 8.12 4.72
CA VAL A 141 -5.50 6.77 4.77
C VAL A 141 -4.56 6.57 3.58
N CYS A 142 -5.00 6.95 2.38
CA CYS A 142 -4.19 6.88 1.16
C CYS A 142 -2.94 7.76 1.26
N ASP A 143 -3.06 8.99 1.76
CA ASP A 143 -1.92 9.89 1.98
C ASP A 143 -0.88 9.22 2.90
N ARG A 144 -1.31 8.67 4.04
CA ARG A 144 -0.43 7.94 4.96
C ARG A 144 0.22 6.70 4.35
N TRP A 145 -0.47 6.01 3.45
CA TRP A 145 0.11 4.85 2.76
C TRP A 145 1.27 5.26 1.86
N ILE A 146 1.08 6.32 1.07
CA ILE A 146 2.15 6.86 0.22
C ILE A 146 3.30 7.38 1.08
N GLU A 147 3.02 8.20 2.10
CA GLU A 147 4.04 8.74 3.01
C GLU A 147 4.87 7.65 3.68
N ARG A 148 4.24 6.55 4.12
CA ARG A 148 4.96 5.41 4.71
C ARG A 148 5.87 4.73 3.69
N CYS A 149 5.40 4.52 2.47
CA CYS A 149 6.21 3.94 1.40
C CYS A 149 7.41 4.83 1.06
N GLU A 150 7.20 6.14 0.99
CA GLU A 150 8.26 7.13 0.78
C GLU A 150 9.25 7.20 1.95
N ALA A 151 8.77 7.06 3.19
CA ALA A 151 9.62 7.02 4.38
C ALA A 151 10.52 5.77 4.39
N VAL A 152 9.99 4.60 4.00
CA VAL A 152 10.78 3.37 3.86
C VAL A 152 11.86 3.56 2.80
N LEU A 153 11.50 4.10 1.62
CA LEU A 153 12.45 4.37 0.55
C LEU A 153 13.56 5.33 1.00
N THR A 154 13.18 6.41 1.68
CA THR A 154 14.11 7.40 2.24
C THR A 154 15.04 6.77 3.27
N SER A 155 14.51 5.92 4.15
CA SER A 155 15.28 5.20 5.16
C SER A 155 16.31 4.26 4.54
N ILE A 156 15.92 3.50 3.50
CA ILE A 156 16.82 2.60 2.75
C ILE A 156 17.92 3.42 2.06
N HIS A 157 17.56 4.49 1.34
CA HIS A 157 18.52 5.37 0.69
C HIS A 157 19.53 5.96 1.69
N LEU A 158 19.06 6.43 2.85
CA LEU A 158 19.95 6.95 3.90
C LEU A 158 20.86 5.88 4.49
N GLN A 159 20.37 4.65 4.71
CA GLN A 159 21.18 3.53 5.19
C GLN A 159 22.27 3.14 4.18
N LEU A 160 21.92 3.07 2.89
CA LEU A 160 22.88 2.81 1.81
C LEU A 160 23.91 3.93 1.70
N TYR A 161 23.46 5.20 1.67
CA TYR A 161 24.35 6.37 1.62
C TYR A 161 25.34 6.41 2.80
N ARG A 162 24.87 6.13 4.02
CA ARG A 162 25.73 6.06 5.22
C ARG A 162 26.76 4.93 5.12
N CYS A 163 26.37 3.76 4.60
CA CYS A 163 27.30 2.65 4.40
C CYS A 163 28.38 3.01 3.36
N LEU A 164 27.98 3.60 2.24
CA LEU A 164 28.89 4.00 1.16
C LEU A 164 29.86 5.11 1.59
N ASN A 165 29.37 6.15 2.27
CA ASN A 165 30.19 7.26 2.74
C ASN A 165 31.05 6.92 3.96
N SER A 166 30.85 5.77 4.59
CA SER A 166 31.71 5.28 5.66
C SER A 166 33.05 4.71 5.14
N HIS A 167 33.68 5.38 4.16
CA HIS A 167 34.95 5.12 3.44
C HIS A 167 36.18 4.68 4.29
N LYS A 168 36.01 4.36 5.57
CA LYS A 168 36.97 3.75 6.49
C LYS A 168 36.70 2.28 6.81
N MET A 169 35.66 1.64 6.25
CA MET A 169 35.46 0.19 6.40
C MET A 169 36.37 -0.58 5.43
N SER A 170 37.61 -0.84 5.87
CA SER A 170 38.59 -1.64 5.13
C SER A 170 38.12 -3.09 4.93
N GLY A 171 38.53 -3.70 3.80
CA GLY A 171 38.50 -5.15 3.60
C GLY A 171 37.14 -5.76 3.22
N GLY A 172 36.31 -5.10 2.43
CA GLY A 172 35.08 -5.69 1.88
C GLY A 172 33.94 -5.92 2.88
N LYS A 173 34.09 -5.47 4.14
CA LYS A 173 33.06 -5.61 5.19
C LYS A 173 31.77 -4.83 4.86
N TRP A 174 31.91 -3.71 4.15
CA TRP A 174 30.78 -2.92 3.64
C TRP A 174 29.90 -3.72 2.67
N LYS A 175 30.49 -4.61 1.86
CA LYS A 175 29.77 -5.50 0.92
C LYS A 175 28.76 -6.39 1.64
N SER A 176 29.18 -6.95 2.78
CA SER A 176 28.32 -7.82 3.59
C SER A 176 27.22 -7.06 4.32
N ILE A 177 27.47 -5.81 4.72
CA ILE A 177 26.47 -4.93 5.34
C ILE A 177 25.42 -4.49 4.30
N VAL A 178 25.87 -4.09 3.10
CA VAL A 178 24.99 -3.77 1.98
C VAL A 178 24.13 -4.97 1.60
N LYS A 179 24.72 -6.17 1.45
CA LYS A 179 23.96 -7.42 1.21
C LYS A 179 22.99 -7.75 2.35
N CYS A 180 23.32 -7.42 3.61
CA CYS A 180 22.43 -7.61 4.76
C CYS A 180 21.26 -6.61 4.78
N ILE A 181 21.52 -5.33 4.49
CA ILE A 181 20.49 -4.29 4.34
C ILE A 181 19.55 -4.68 3.21
N ILE A 182 20.10 -5.03 2.05
CA ILE A 182 19.37 -5.59 0.92
C ILE A 182 18.53 -6.77 1.37
N LYS A 183 19.11 -7.84 1.93
CA LYS A 183 18.37 -9.06 2.32
C LYS A 183 17.30 -8.79 3.37
N LYS A 184 17.58 -7.92 4.35
CA LYS A 184 16.62 -7.47 5.37
C LYS A 184 15.44 -6.75 4.72
N HIS A 185 15.68 -6.01 3.64
CA HIS A 185 14.65 -5.28 2.92
C HIS A 185 13.98 -6.10 1.80
N SER A 186 14.66 -7.04 1.15
CA SER A 186 14.11 -8.03 0.21
C SER A 186 13.14 -9.01 0.90
N CYS A 187 13.27 -9.21 2.22
CA CYS A 187 12.33 -10.00 3.03
C CYS A 187 11.13 -9.19 3.57
N HIS A 188 11.02 -7.88 3.31
CA HIS A 188 9.88 -7.07 3.77
C HIS A 188 8.55 -7.36 3.03
N TYR A 189 8.54 -8.28 2.07
CA TYR A 189 7.29 -8.77 1.47
C TYR A 189 6.39 -9.52 2.47
N LEU A 190 6.96 -10.27 3.43
CA LEU A 190 6.15 -10.91 4.47
C LEU A 190 5.67 -9.91 5.54
N PHE A 191 6.38 -8.79 5.73
CA PHE A 191 6.05 -7.79 6.75
C PHE A 191 5.00 -6.79 6.27
N ILE A 192 4.99 -6.42 4.98
CA ILE A 192 3.88 -5.66 4.39
C ILE A 192 2.61 -6.54 4.35
N TYR A 193 2.74 -7.83 4.02
CA TYR A 193 1.64 -8.80 4.09
C TYR A 193 1.14 -9.02 5.53
N LEU A 194 2.03 -9.14 6.53
CA LEU A 194 1.67 -9.26 7.95
C LEU A 194 1.16 -7.94 8.56
N VAL A 195 1.59 -6.76 8.11
CA VAL A 195 1.04 -5.47 8.56
C VAL A 195 -0.32 -5.17 7.90
N PHE A 196 -0.56 -5.68 6.69
CA PHE A 196 -1.87 -5.62 6.04
C PHE A 196 -2.87 -6.63 6.62
N VAL A 197 -2.38 -7.81 7.04
CA VAL A 197 -3.19 -8.91 7.62
C VAL A 197 -3.37 -8.79 9.15
N LEU A 198 -2.44 -8.17 9.89
CA LEU A 198 -2.52 -8.04 11.36
C LEU A 198 -2.85 -6.63 11.88
N TYR A 199 -2.91 -5.59 11.04
CA TYR A 199 -3.14 -4.21 11.50
C TYR A 199 -4.26 -3.44 10.81
N VAL A 200 -5.08 -4.12 9.98
CA VAL A 200 -6.20 -3.51 9.27
C VAL A 200 -7.50 -4.31 9.46
N SER A 201 -7.71 -4.85 10.67
CA SER A 201 -9.06 -5.06 11.23
C SER A 201 -9.36 -3.92 12.21
N PRO A 202 -10.53 -3.27 12.12
CA PRO A 202 -10.89 -2.09 12.90
C PRO A 202 -11.40 -2.48 14.30
N VAL A 203 -11.39 -1.52 15.23
CA VAL A 203 -11.96 -1.59 16.60
C VAL A 203 -11.06 -2.26 17.65
N LEU A 204 -10.32 -1.42 18.38
CA LEU A 204 -10.39 -1.26 19.84
C LEU A 204 -9.46 -0.09 20.18
N ASP A 205 -10.04 1.10 20.27
CA ASP A 205 -9.69 2.11 21.27
C ASP A 205 -10.75 3.21 21.16
N GLY A 206 -11.84 2.98 21.89
CA GLY A 206 -12.60 4.07 22.45
C GLY A 206 -11.76 4.71 23.54
N ASP A 207 -11.68 6.03 23.49
CA ASP A 207 -11.46 6.96 24.59
C ASP A 207 -10.65 6.48 25.80
N THR A 208 -9.46 7.04 26.01
CA THR A 208 -9.29 8.04 27.09
C THR A 208 -7.95 8.79 27.01
N ILE A 209 -8.09 10.13 27.01
CA ILE A 209 -7.11 11.18 27.29
C ILE A 209 -6.75 11.11 28.80
N PRO A 210 -5.48 11.27 29.21
CA PRO A 210 -4.84 12.58 29.44
C PRO A 210 -3.65 12.88 28.53
#